data_AF-A0A3D4KA98-F1
#
_entry.id   AF-A0A3D4KA98-F1
#
_cell.length_a   1.000
_cell.length_b   1.000
_cell.length_c   1.000
_cell.angle_alpha   90.00
_cell.angle_beta   90.00
_cell.angle_gamma   90.00
#
_symmetry.space_group_name_H-M   'P 1'
#
loop_
_entity.id
_entity.type
_entity.pdbx_description
1 polymer ?
#
loop_
_entity_poly.entity_id
_entity_poly.type
_entity_poly.pdbx_seq_one_letter_code
_entity_poly.pdbx_strand_id
1 'polypeptide(L)'
;MRDWLFVGIIFAIIAAIFFSNFLGSTVMIEQNEMKASFLSAITRMVLIVGMIVFICFNVRRSFENKEIDLMLSRPISRVGFIFSYWLGFSIIGIIVISAIAVYISFFIKSVNVTGFSFWLLSLIFEMLVINAFAVFASIILVSSVSSVLLCFGFYIVSRM
;
A
#
# COMPACT_ATOMS: atom_id res chain seq x y z
N MET A 1 11.43 10.33 14.23
CA MET A 1 11.17 10.49 12.77
C MET A 1 10.90 9.17 12.02
N ARG A 2 10.85 7.99 12.68
CA ARG A 2 10.32 6.74 12.09
C ARG A 2 8.79 6.78 11.97
N ASP A 3 8.15 7.43 12.93
CA ASP A 3 6.69 7.43 13.09
C ASP A 3 5.99 8.39 12.13
N TRP A 4 6.69 9.39 11.59
CA TRP A 4 6.10 10.41 10.71
C TRP A 4 5.66 9.86 9.34
N LEU A 5 6.39 8.89 8.77
CA LEU A 5 5.98 8.26 7.51
C LEU A 5 4.76 7.35 7.72
N PHE A 6 4.72 6.61 8.82
CA PHE A 6 3.57 5.77 9.16
C PHE A 6 2.33 6.62 9.47
N VAL A 7 2.51 7.72 10.21
CA VAL A 7 1.48 8.75 10.43
C VAL A 7 1.03 9.37 9.11
N GLY A 8 1.95 9.62 8.17
CA GLY A 8 1.61 10.13 6.84
C GLY A 8 0.71 9.18 6.04
N ILE A 9 0.94 7.88 6.11
CA ILE A 9 0.10 6.86 5.45
C ILE A 9 -1.28 6.81 6.11
N ILE A 10 -1.33 6.77 7.45
CA ILE A 10 -2.61 6.78 8.18
C ILE A 10 -3.40 8.05 7.84
N PHE A 11 -2.74 9.21 7.81
CA PHE A 11 -3.35 10.48 7.45
C PHE A 11 -3.86 10.49 6.01
N ALA A 12 -3.10 9.93 5.06
CA ALA A 12 -3.52 9.81 3.68
C ALA A 12 -4.74 8.89 3.52
N ILE A 13 -4.82 7.80 4.28
CA ILE A 13 -5.99 6.90 4.30
C ILE A 13 -7.21 7.63 4.87
N ILE A 14 -7.04 8.37 5.96
CA ILE A 14 -8.13 9.18 6.55
C ILE A 14 -8.63 10.22 5.53
N ALA A 15 -7.71 10.95 4.88
CA ALA A 15 -8.05 11.92 3.86
C ALA A 15 -8.78 11.29 2.66
N ALA A 16 -8.36 10.10 2.22
CA ALA A 16 -9.03 9.35 1.16
C ALA A 16 -10.47 8.98 1.50
N ILE A 17 -10.71 8.56 2.75
CA ILE A 17 -12.05 8.25 3.26
C ILE A 17 -12.93 9.50 3.26
N PHE A 18 -12.42 10.63 3.76
CA PHE A 18 -13.15 11.91 3.74
C PHE A 18 -13.49 12.35 2.32
N PHE A 19 -12.51 12.27 1.41
CA PHE A 19 -12.69 12.68 0.01
C PHE A 19 -13.72 11.81 -0.71
N SER A 20 -13.70 10.50 -0.47
CA SER A 20 -14.68 9.58 -1.04
C SER A 20 -16.09 9.79 -0.49
N ASN A 21 -16.22 10.07 0.81
CA ASN A 21 -17.52 10.36 1.43
C ASN A 21 -18.09 11.69 0.93
N PHE A 22 -17.24 12.68 0.69
CA PHE A 22 -17.62 13.97 0.11
C PHE A 22 -18.08 13.83 -1.34
N LEU A 23 -17.34 13.09 -2.17
CA LEU A 23 -17.74 12.88 -3.57
C LEU A 23 -19.02 12.06 -3.67
N GLY A 24 -19.18 11.01 -2.86
CA GLY A 24 -20.36 10.16 -2.88
C GLY A 24 -21.63 10.80 -2.30
N SER A 25 -21.54 11.90 -1.55
CA SER A 25 -22.72 12.62 -1.04
C SER A 25 -23.30 13.62 -2.04
N THR A 26 -22.58 13.94 -3.12
CA THR A 26 -23.05 14.87 -4.17
C THR A 26 -24.01 14.23 -5.17
N VAL A 27 -24.23 12.92 -5.08
CA VAL A 27 -24.99 12.13 -6.06
C VAL A 27 -26.43 11.96 -5.55
N MET A 28 -27.41 12.30 -6.39
CA MET A 28 -28.82 12.38 -5.98
C MET A 28 -29.61 11.06 -6.11
N ILE A 29 -29.12 10.08 -6.89
CA ILE A 29 -29.94 8.93 -7.33
C ILE A 29 -29.51 7.60 -6.69
N GLU A 30 -28.20 7.31 -6.58
CA GLU A 30 -27.69 6.08 -5.92
C GLU A 30 -26.44 6.34 -5.07
N GLN A 31 -26.64 6.95 -3.90
CA GLN A 31 -25.52 7.36 -3.03
C GLN A 31 -24.65 6.19 -2.55
N ASN A 32 -25.21 5.02 -2.26
CA ASN A 32 -24.44 3.92 -1.67
C ASN A 32 -23.57 3.17 -2.69
N GLU A 33 -24.10 2.90 -3.89
CA GLU A 33 -23.36 2.21 -4.95
C GLU A 33 -22.19 3.06 -5.45
N MET A 34 -22.44 4.38 -5.66
CA MET A 34 -21.37 5.29 -6.05
C MET A 34 -20.33 5.49 -4.95
N LYS A 35 -20.75 5.62 -3.67
CA LYS A 35 -19.80 5.69 -2.54
C LYS A 35 -18.89 4.47 -2.52
N ALA A 36 -19.44 3.26 -2.68
CA ALA A 36 -18.64 2.03 -2.68
C ALA A 36 -17.63 1.99 -3.83
N SER A 37 -18.04 2.37 -5.04
CA SER A 37 -17.16 2.40 -6.22
C SER A 37 -16.02 3.42 -6.07
N PHE A 38 -16.33 4.66 -5.67
CA PHE A 38 -15.32 5.68 -5.46
C PHE A 38 -14.37 5.33 -4.31
N LEU A 39 -14.89 4.81 -3.20
CA LEU A 39 -14.08 4.47 -2.04
C LEU A 39 -13.13 3.32 -2.38
N SER A 40 -13.62 2.32 -3.11
CA SER A 40 -12.83 1.23 -3.66
C SER A 40 -11.69 1.70 -4.57
N ALA A 41 -11.97 2.60 -5.52
CA ALA A 41 -10.96 3.10 -6.45
C ALA A 41 -9.89 3.98 -5.77
N ILE A 42 -10.32 4.92 -4.93
CA ILE A 42 -9.42 5.87 -4.26
C ILE A 42 -8.55 5.14 -3.22
N THR A 43 -9.14 4.27 -2.39
CA THR A 43 -8.38 3.52 -1.38
C THR A 43 -7.31 2.64 -2.01
N ARG A 44 -7.60 2.00 -3.15
CA ARG A 44 -6.61 1.22 -3.90
C ARG A 44 -5.43 2.07 -4.36
N MET A 45 -5.69 3.22 -5.00
CA MET A 45 -4.63 4.12 -5.45
C MET A 45 -3.77 4.62 -4.29
N VAL A 46 -4.41 5.07 -3.20
CA VAL A 46 -3.71 5.59 -2.03
C VAL A 46 -2.89 4.51 -1.34
N LEU A 47 -3.42 3.29 -1.22
CA LEU A 47 -2.72 2.18 -0.60
C LEU A 47 -1.47 1.81 -1.40
N ILE A 48 -1.58 1.68 -2.71
CA ILE A 48 -0.47 1.29 -3.57
C ILE A 48 0.62 2.37 -3.58
N VAL A 49 0.22 3.63 -3.79
CA VAL A 49 1.15 4.76 -3.79
C VAL A 49 1.82 4.90 -2.43
N GLY A 50 1.05 4.81 -1.34
CA GLY A 50 1.55 4.88 0.03
C GLY A 50 2.55 3.78 0.34
N MET A 51 2.27 2.53 -0.06
CA MET A 51 3.17 1.40 0.16
C MET A 51 4.46 1.52 -0.65
N ILE A 52 4.40 1.96 -1.91
CA ILE A 52 5.60 2.19 -2.74
C ILE A 52 6.54 3.20 -2.07
N VAL A 53 5.99 4.35 -1.68
CA VAL A 53 6.75 5.42 -1.02
C VAL A 53 7.31 4.91 0.30
N PHE A 54 6.48 4.27 1.12
CA PHE A 54 6.90 3.73 2.41
C PHE A 54 8.08 2.77 2.30
N ILE A 55 7.97 1.78 1.41
CA ILE A 55 9.00 0.75 1.22
C ILE A 55 10.29 1.39 0.72
N CYS A 56 10.23 2.21 -0.34
CA CYS A 56 11.43 2.78 -0.94
C CYS A 56 12.21 3.67 0.03
N PHE A 57 11.51 4.53 0.78
CA PHE A 57 12.16 5.39 1.78
C PHE A 57 12.63 4.62 3.01
N ASN A 58 11.87 3.61 3.47
CA ASN A 58 12.26 2.82 4.63
C ASN A 58 13.52 2.00 4.36
N VAL A 59 13.55 1.26 3.25
CA VAL A 59 14.70 0.44 2.85
C VAL A 59 15.93 1.32 2.66
N ARG A 60 15.81 2.46 1.95
CA ARG A 60 16.95 3.35 1.74
C ARG A 60 17.52 3.89 3.05
N ARG A 61 16.66 4.27 3.98
CA ARG A 61 17.10 4.77 5.29
C ARG A 61 17.80 3.68 6.11
N SER A 62 17.34 2.44 6.04
CA SER A 62 18.04 1.31 6.68
C SER A 62 19.43 1.07 6.09
N PHE A 63 19.65 1.36 4.80
CA PHE A 63 21.00 1.38 4.21
C PHE A 63 21.84 2.55 4.76
N GLU A 64 21.28 3.76 4.85
CA GLU A 64 22.00 4.96 5.34
C GLU A 64 22.37 4.86 6.82
N ASN A 65 21.53 4.22 7.65
CA ASN A 65 21.78 4.01 9.07
C ASN A 65 22.81 2.90 9.36
N LYS A 66 23.35 2.22 8.34
CA LYS A 66 24.20 1.01 8.48
C LYS A 66 23.55 -0.14 9.27
N GLU A 67 22.23 -0.11 9.45
CA GLU A 67 21.48 -1.20 10.10
C GLU A 67 21.62 -2.50 9.31
N ILE A 68 21.67 -2.38 7.98
CA ILE A 68 21.86 -3.50 7.07
C ILE A 68 23.27 -4.08 7.17
N ASP A 69 24.30 -3.24 7.36
CA ASP A 69 25.68 -3.69 7.57
C ASP A 69 25.83 -4.44 8.91
N LEU A 70 25.12 -3.98 9.96
CA LEU A 70 25.07 -4.67 11.25
C LEU A 70 24.30 -5.99 11.17
N MET A 71 23.25 -6.08 10.35
CA MET A 71 22.54 -7.35 10.13
C MET A 71 23.37 -8.34 9.30
N LEU A 72 24.14 -7.88 8.31
CA LEU A 72 25.06 -8.68 7.50
C LEU A 72 26.26 -9.20 8.30
N SER A 73 26.57 -8.61 9.46
CA SER A 73 27.58 -9.14 10.39
C SER A 73 27.17 -10.46 11.05
N ARG A 74 25.85 -10.77 11.04
CA ARG A 74 25.31 -12.08 11.44
C ARG A 74 25.21 -12.99 10.20
N PRO A 75 25.36 -14.31 10.35
CA PRO A 75 25.28 -15.26 9.23
C PRO A 75 23.83 -15.41 8.72
N ILE A 76 23.31 -14.37 8.09
CA ILE A 76 22.00 -14.33 7.45
C ILE A 76 22.19 -14.57 5.95
N SER A 77 21.44 -15.52 5.38
CA SER A 77 21.45 -15.73 3.93
C SER A 77 20.83 -14.53 3.22
N ARG A 78 21.44 -14.08 2.12
CA ARG A 78 20.97 -12.92 1.33
C ARG A 78 19.51 -13.08 0.90
N VAL A 79 19.10 -14.32 0.59
CA VAL A 79 17.73 -14.66 0.22
C VAL A 79 16.78 -14.51 1.40
N GLY A 80 17.17 -14.98 2.59
CA GLY A 80 16.38 -14.84 3.81
C GLY A 80 16.15 -13.38 4.22
N PHE A 81 17.13 -12.51 3.96
CA PHE A 81 17.00 -11.06 4.19
C PHE A 81 15.95 -10.43 3.26
N ILE A 82 16.02 -10.69 1.96
CA ILE A 82 15.06 -10.11 1.00
C ILE A 82 13.64 -10.62 1.31
N PHE A 83 13.53 -11.92 1.61
CA PHE A 83 12.24 -12.54 1.91
C PHE A 83 11.63 -12.01 3.21
N SER A 84 12.44 -11.75 4.25
CA SER A 84 11.94 -11.19 5.50
C SER A 84 11.42 -9.76 5.34
N TYR A 85 12.10 -8.92 4.55
CA TYR A 85 11.62 -7.57 4.23
C TYR A 85 10.31 -7.61 3.45
N TRP A 86 10.24 -8.44 2.41
CA TRP A 86 9.01 -8.61 1.63
C TRP A 86 7.85 -9.09 2.49
N LEU A 87 8.06 -10.11 3.34
CA LEU A 87 7.04 -10.60 4.27
C LEU A 87 6.62 -9.52 5.27
N GLY A 88 7.56 -8.79 5.85
CA GLY A 88 7.28 -7.71 6.81
C GLY A 88 6.38 -6.64 6.22
N PHE A 89 6.71 -6.14 5.02
CA PHE A 89 5.87 -5.15 4.34
C PHE A 89 4.54 -5.72 3.86
N SER A 90 4.50 -7.00 3.46
CA SER A 90 3.25 -7.67 3.08
C SER A 90 2.30 -7.81 4.25
N ILE A 91 2.80 -8.16 5.45
CA ILE A 91 1.99 -8.21 6.67
C ILE A 91 1.43 -6.82 7.01
N ILE A 92 2.26 -5.78 6.94
CA ILE A 92 1.81 -4.39 7.15
C ILE A 92 0.70 -4.03 6.15
N GLY A 93 0.90 -4.33 4.87
CA GLY A 93 -0.10 -4.09 3.84
C GLY A 93 -1.41 -4.83 4.14
N ILE A 94 -1.37 -6.11 4.54
CA ILE A 94 -2.56 -6.89 4.89
C ILE A 94 -3.30 -6.27 6.08
N ILE A 95 -2.59 -5.76 7.10
CA ILE A 95 -3.21 -5.05 8.23
C ILE A 95 -3.93 -3.78 7.78
N VAL A 96 -3.34 -3.03 6.84
CA VAL A 96 -3.98 -1.82 6.29
C VAL A 96 -5.22 -2.20 5.46
N ILE A 97 -5.13 -3.24 4.64
CA ILE A 97 -6.25 -3.74 3.83
C ILE A 97 -7.39 -4.22 4.73
N SER A 98 -7.08 -4.95 5.81
CA SER A 98 -8.11 -5.45 6.72
C SER A 98 -8.82 -4.30 7.45
N ALA A 99 -8.10 -3.24 7.83
CA ALA A 99 -8.72 -2.03 8.40
C ALA A 99 -9.68 -1.34 7.41
N ILE A 100 -9.30 -1.22 6.13
CA ILE A 100 -10.17 -0.68 5.07
C ILE A 100 -11.37 -1.59 4.84
N ALA A 101 -11.17 -2.91 4.86
CA ALA A 101 -12.23 -3.89 4.69
C ALA A 101 -13.30 -3.80 5.79
N VAL A 102 -12.87 -3.66 7.05
CA VAL A 102 -13.75 -3.46 8.21
C VAL A 102 -14.50 -2.13 8.11
N TYR A 103 -13.84 -1.07 7.65
CA TYR A 103 -14.49 0.22 7.43
C TYR A 103 -15.61 0.12 6.39
N ILE A 104 -15.32 -0.49 5.23
CA ILE A 104 -16.31 -0.66 4.16
C ILE A 104 -17.50 -1.51 4.61
N SER A 105 -17.25 -2.62 5.33
CA SER A 105 -18.32 -3.51 5.77
C SER A 105 -19.23 -2.90 6.84
N PHE A 106 -18.71 -2.02 7.69
CA PHE A 106 -19.50 -1.36 8.74
C PHE A 106 -20.30 -0.16 8.23
N PHE A 107 -19.73 0.66 7.34
CA PHE A 107 -20.33 1.92 6.91
C PHE A 107 -21.21 1.81 5.66
N ILE A 108 -21.04 0.79 4.80
CA ILE A 108 -21.82 0.62 3.57
C ILE A 108 -22.83 -0.51 3.75
N LYS A 109 -24.12 -0.16 3.85
CA LYS A 109 -25.20 -1.06 4.27
C LYS A 109 -25.71 -2.02 3.18
N SER A 110 -25.18 -1.95 1.96
CA SER A 110 -25.63 -2.76 0.80
C SER A 110 -24.47 -3.28 -0.05
N VAL A 111 -23.45 -3.88 0.57
CA VAL A 111 -22.32 -4.46 -0.16
C VAL A 111 -22.68 -5.88 -0.62
N ASN A 112 -22.59 -6.14 -1.92
CA ASN A 112 -22.62 -7.51 -2.44
C ASN A 112 -21.39 -8.28 -1.93
N VAL A 113 -21.63 -9.28 -1.07
CA VAL A 113 -20.59 -10.06 -0.39
C VAL A 113 -19.62 -10.71 -1.38
N THR A 114 -20.14 -11.24 -2.50
CA THR A 114 -19.31 -11.94 -3.50
C THR A 114 -18.36 -10.98 -4.21
N GLY A 115 -18.87 -9.84 -4.70
CA GLY A 115 -18.06 -8.83 -5.37
C GLY A 115 -17.01 -8.21 -4.45
N PHE A 116 -17.34 -8.00 -3.18
CA PHE A 116 -16.42 -7.48 -2.18
C PHE A 116 -15.25 -8.43 -1.89
N SER A 117 -15.51 -9.74 -1.80
CA SER A 117 -14.45 -10.74 -1.62
C SER A 117 -13.48 -10.78 -2.81
N PHE A 118 -13.99 -10.73 -4.04
CA PHE A 118 -13.13 -10.65 -5.23
C PHE A 118 -12.31 -9.36 -5.28
N TRP A 119 -12.90 -8.24 -4.88
CA TRP A 119 -12.19 -6.97 -4.81
C TRP A 119 -11.05 -7.00 -3.78
N LEU A 120 -11.30 -7.55 -2.58
CA LEU A 120 -10.26 -7.72 -1.56
C LEU A 120 -9.13 -8.64 -2.03
N LEU A 121 -9.48 -9.78 -2.64
CA LEU A 121 -8.49 -10.73 -3.15
C LEU A 121 -7.61 -10.10 -4.24
N SER A 122 -8.23 -9.39 -5.19
CA SER A 122 -7.53 -8.63 -6.22
C SER A 122 -6.57 -7.61 -5.61
N LEU A 123 -7.02 -6.88 -4.59
CA LEU A 123 -6.21 -5.84 -3.95
C LEU A 123 -5.03 -6.42 -3.14
N ILE A 124 -5.22 -7.58 -2.49
CA ILE A 124 -4.14 -8.31 -1.82
C ILE A 124 -3.07 -8.73 -2.82
N PHE A 125 -3.45 -9.36 -3.95
CA PHE A 125 -2.48 -9.79 -4.95
C PHE A 125 -1.74 -8.62 -5.60
N GLU A 126 -2.47 -7.56 -5.94
CA GLU A 126 -1.89 -6.33 -6.49
C GLU A 126 -0.83 -5.75 -5.53
N MET A 127 -1.15 -5.68 -4.23
CA MET A 127 -0.25 -5.20 -3.19
C MET A 127 0.99 -6.10 -3.01
N LEU A 128 0.82 -7.44 -3.03
CA LEU A 128 1.95 -8.38 -2.90
C LEU A 128 2.97 -8.24 -4.03
N VAL A 129 2.50 -8.09 -5.28
CA VAL A 129 3.35 -7.90 -6.46
C VAL A 129 4.10 -6.58 -6.38
N ILE A 130 3.39 -5.50 -6.05
CA ILE A 130 3.97 -4.16 -5.97
C ILE A 130 4.98 -4.06 -4.83
N ASN A 131 4.72 -4.69 -3.68
CA ASN A 131 5.66 -4.75 -2.57
C ASN A 131 6.94 -5.49 -2.96
N ALA A 132 6.84 -6.63 -3.65
CA ALA A 132 8.00 -7.37 -4.14
C ALA A 132 8.86 -6.50 -5.06
N PHE A 133 8.19 -5.80 -5.98
CA PHE A 133 8.85 -4.91 -6.92
C PHE A 133 9.48 -3.67 -6.25
N ALA A 134 8.81 -3.08 -5.25
CA ALA A 134 9.33 -1.95 -4.49
C ALA A 134 10.56 -2.32 -3.64
N VAL A 135 10.55 -3.50 -3.01
CA VAL A 135 11.74 -4.02 -2.30
C VAL A 135 12.89 -4.23 -3.28
N PHE A 136 12.64 -4.83 -4.44
CA PHE A 136 13.64 -5.01 -5.49
C PHE A 136 14.22 -3.67 -5.99
N ALA A 137 13.37 -2.72 -6.34
CA ALA A 137 13.78 -1.41 -6.85
C ALA A 137 14.55 -0.58 -5.81
N SER A 138 14.21 -0.70 -4.53
CA SER A 138 14.89 0.02 -3.44
C SER A 138 16.24 -0.56 -3.04
N ILE A 139 16.50 -1.84 -3.34
CA ILE A 139 17.82 -2.47 -3.14
C ILE A 139 18.76 -2.14 -4.31
N ILE A 140 18.24 -2.06 -5.54
CA ILE A 140 19.06 -1.86 -6.75
C ILE A 140 19.45 -0.40 -6.95
N LEU A 141 18.50 0.52 -6.74
CA LEU A 141 18.72 1.93 -7.02
C LEU A 141 19.27 2.66 -5.80
N VAL A 142 20.20 3.57 -6.06
CA VAL A 142 20.87 4.34 -5.00
C VAL A 142 19.99 5.48 -4.47
N SER A 143 19.04 6.00 -5.24
CA SER A 143 18.19 7.11 -4.79
C SER A 143 16.75 6.65 -4.55
N SER A 144 16.19 6.95 -3.37
CA SER A 144 14.80 6.60 -3.01
C SER A 144 13.80 7.11 -4.03
N VAL A 145 14.03 8.33 -4.55
CA VAL A 145 13.14 8.97 -5.52
C VAL A 145 13.12 8.22 -6.85
N SER A 146 14.28 7.71 -7.31
CA SER A 146 14.35 6.90 -8.53
C SER A 146 13.61 5.58 -8.35
N SER A 147 13.74 4.93 -7.19
CA SER A 147 12.99 3.70 -6.87
C SER A 147 11.48 3.94 -6.91
N VAL A 148 11.01 5.04 -6.30
CA VAL A 148 9.59 5.40 -6.30
C VAL A 148 9.08 5.65 -7.72
N LEU A 149 9.81 6.42 -8.53
CA LEU A 149 9.42 6.71 -9.92
C LEU A 149 9.37 5.45 -10.78
N LEU A 150 10.32 4.53 -10.60
CA LEU A 150 10.35 3.25 -11.31
C LEU A 150 9.13 2.39 -10.93
N CYS A 151 8.79 2.32 -9.64
CA CYS A 151 7.60 1.62 -9.17
C CYS A 151 6.30 2.24 -9.68
N PHE A 152 6.19 3.57 -9.75
CA PHE A 152 5.05 4.22 -10.36
C PHE A 152 4.94 3.94 -11.86
N GLY A 153 6.05 3.99 -12.59
CA GLY A 153 6.08 3.63 -14.01
C GLY A 153 5.60 2.20 -14.24
N PHE A 154 6.12 1.25 -13.47
CA PHE A 154 5.67 -0.15 -13.52
C PHE A 154 4.19 -0.28 -13.21
N TYR A 155 3.71 0.41 -12.18
CA TYR A 155 2.31 0.35 -11.77
C TYR A 155 1.36 0.86 -12.86
N ILE A 156 1.69 2.01 -13.46
CA ILE A 156 0.88 2.61 -14.53
C ILE A 156 0.84 1.68 -15.75
N VAL A 157 1.99 1.15 -16.18
CA VAL A 157 2.07 0.23 -17.34
C VAL A 157 1.32 -1.06 -17.08
N SER A 158 1.39 -1.60 -15.86
CA SER A 158 0.69 -2.84 -15.50
C SER A 158 -0.84 -2.72 -15.51
N ARG A 159 -1.36 -1.48 -15.51
CA ARG A 159 -2.79 -1.19 -15.35
C ARG A 159 -3.44 -0.65 -16.63
N MET A 160 -2.65 -0.30 -17.65
CA MET A 160 -3.14 0.02 -19.00
C MET A 160 -3.42 -1.25 -19.79
#